data_AF-A0A5E5B6R4-F1
#
_entry.id   AF-A0A5E5B6R4-F1
#
_cell.length_a   1.000
_cell.length_b   1.000
_cell.length_c   1.000
_cell.angle_alpha   90.00
_cell.angle_beta   90.00
_cell.angle_gamma   90.00
#
_symmetry.space_group_name_H-M   'P 1'
#
loop_
_entity.id
_entity.type
_entity.pdbx_description
1 polymer ?
#
loop_
_entity_poly.entity_id
_entity_poly.type
_entity_poly.pdbx_seq_one_letter_code
_entity_poly.pdbx_strand_id
1 'polypeptide(L)'
;MRPVPSWPPMPPDGIPGGVPVMQPRRRAASQVALWWLMGVIGMLFALMLVAYVMRMSLGDWRPLPPVNALWVNTGVLAAACIVMQSAASQATRGELRRSRRDWALAGALALAFIAGQLWVWRDLALRRYGVSGNPANSFFFLLTGLHALHLLGGVVAWALLIPRRVTHAARARRLSLTAQYWHFLFVLWVVLFAAIVNLTPEIAQRLCGTGVAP
;
A
#
# COMPACT_ATOMS: atom_id res chain seq x y z
N MET A 1 -29.01 -59.34 27.37
CA MET A 1 -29.30 -58.22 26.44
C MET A 1 -29.45 -56.96 27.28
N ARG A 2 -28.64 -55.91 27.04
CA ARG A 2 -28.74 -54.64 27.79
C ARG A 2 -29.81 -53.74 27.16
N PRO A 3 -30.65 -53.05 27.93
CA PRO A 3 -31.68 -52.16 27.39
C PRO A 3 -31.03 -50.96 26.68
N VAL A 4 -31.56 -50.61 25.50
CA VAL A 4 -31.11 -49.49 24.69
C VAL A 4 -31.57 -48.18 25.34
N PRO A 5 -30.72 -47.15 25.48
CA PRO A 5 -31.13 -45.86 26.04
C PRO A 5 -32.23 -45.20 25.19
N SER A 6 -33.38 -44.88 25.79
CA SER A 6 -34.48 -44.17 25.12
C SER A 6 -34.20 -42.67 25.17
N TRP A 7 -33.65 -42.13 24.09
CA TRP A 7 -33.51 -40.69 23.91
C TRP A 7 -34.88 -40.05 23.65
N PRO A 8 -35.15 -38.84 24.20
CA PRO A 8 -36.36 -38.10 23.86
C PRO A 8 -36.37 -37.74 22.37
N PRO A 9 -37.55 -37.71 21.71
CA PRO A 9 -37.66 -37.34 20.30
C PRO A 9 -37.15 -35.91 20.07
N MET A 10 -36.42 -35.73 18.97
CA MET A 10 -35.95 -34.41 18.52
C MET A 10 -37.16 -33.47 18.37
N PRO A 11 -37.09 -32.23 18.89
CA PRO A 11 -38.15 -31.25 18.68
C PRO A 11 -38.37 -31.00 17.19
N PRO A 12 -39.62 -30.87 16.72
CA PRO A 12 -39.90 -30.53 15.33
C PRO A 12 -39.43 -29.09 15.07
N ASP A 13 -38.47 -28.97 14.16
CA ASP A 13 -38.10 -27.80 13.35
C ASP A 13 -38.69 -26.47 13.81
N GLY A 14 -38.07 -25.89 14.85
CA GLY A 14 -38.54 -24.62 15.40
C GLY A 14 -37.68 -24.12 16.53
N ILE A 15 -36.40 -23.82 16.27
CA ILE A 15 -35.64 -22.92 17.16
C ILE A 15 -36.04 -21.49 16.79
N PRO A 16 -36.83 -20.76 17.60
CA PRO A 16 -37.08 -19.34 17.40
C PRO A 16 -35.83 -18.61 17.90
N GLY A 17 -34.84 -18.51 17.02
CA GLY A 17 -33.51 -18.04 17.40
C GLY A 17 -32.47 -18.65 16.50
N GLY A 18 -32.60 -18.45 15.19
CA GLY A 18 -31.54 -18.76 14.25
C GLY A 18 -30.27 -18.02 14.67
N VAL A 19 -29.39 -18.70 15.37
CA VAL A 19 -28.02 -18.23 15.58
C VAL A 19 -27.44 -18.02 14.19
N PRO A 20 -27.08 -16.79 13.79
CA PRO A 20 -26.53 -16.57 12.46
C PRO A 20 -25.26 -17.40 12.35
N VAL A 21 -25.30 -18.41 11.48
CA VAL A 21 -24.19 -19.33 11.26
C VAL A 21 -22.94 -18.53 10.94
N MET A 22 -22.04 -18.55 11.92
CA MET A 22 -20.66 -18.08 12.00
C MET A 22 -20.04 -17.51 10.69
N GLN A 23 -20.07 -16.18 10.52
CA GLN A 23 -19.24 -15.39 9.58
C GLN A 23 -17.72 -15.15 9.93
N PRO A 24 -17.07 -15.68 10.99
CA PRO A 24 -15.64 -15.46 11.29
C PRO A 24 -14.67 -15.95 10.22
N ARG A 25 -14.94 -17.12 9.60
CA ARG A 25 -13.97 -17.81 8.74
C ARG A 25 -13.60 -17.00 7.49
N ARG A 26 -14.57 -16.30 6.90
CA ARG A 26 -14.33 -15.37 5.77
C ARG A 26 -13.58 -14.09 6.17
N ARG A 27 -13.69 -13.64 7.42
CA ARG A 27 -12.99 -12.43 7.91
C ARG A 27 -11.49 -12.73 8.10
N ALA A 28 -11.17 -13.88 8.70
CA ALA A 28 -9.79 -14.32 8.87
C ALA A 28 -9.10 -14.54 7.52
N ALA A 29 -9.77 -15.20 6.56
CA ALA A 29 -9.18 -15.48 5.24
C ALA A 29 -8.78 -14.21 4.47
N SER A 30 -9.64 -13.18 4.43
CA SER A 30 -9.33 -11.92 3.74
C SER A 30 -8.18 -11.14 4.39
N GLN A 31 -8.08 -11.21 5.72
CA GLN A 31 -7.01 -10.56 6.46
C GLN A 31 -5.66 -11.24 6.21
N VAL A 32 -5.64 -12.58 6.27
CA VAL A 32 -4.43 -13.38 6.02
C VAL A 32 -3.94 -13.18 4.59
N ALA A 33 -4.84 -13.19 3.59
CA ALA A 33 -4.47 -12.93 2.20
C ALA A 33 -3.85 -11.54 2.00
N LEU A 34 -4.40 -10.52 2.67
CA LEU A 34 -3.86 -9.16 2.63
C LEU A 34 -2.46 -9.09 3.24
N TRP A 35 -2.25 -9.69 4.42
CA TRP A 35 -0.93 -9.74 5.06
C TRP A 35 0.10 -10.47 4.20
N TRP A 36 -0.29 -11.59 3.59
CA TRP A 36 0.58 -12.33 2.66
C TRP A 36 0.97 -11.47 1.46
N LEU A 37 0.01 -10.79 0.84
CA LEU A 37 0.27 -9.87 -0.28
C LEU A 37 1.23 -8.75 0.14
N MET A 38 1.01 -8.12 1.29
CA MET A 38 1.89 -7.06 1.81
C MET A 38 3.30 -7.59 2.09
N GLY A 39 3.42 -8.81 2.62
CA GLY A 39 4.71 -9.47 2.86
C GLY A 39 5.49 -9.71 1.56
N VAL A 40 4.84 -10.22 0.52
CA VAL A 40 5.46 -10.46 -0.79
C VAL A 40 5.91 -9.15 -1.43
N ILE A 41 5.04 -8.12 -1.43
CA ILE A 41 5.39 -6.79 -1.95
C ILE A 41 6.56 -6.20 -1.15
N GLY A 42 6.49 -6.28 0.17
CA GLY A 42 7.55 -5.78 1.06
C GLY A 42 8.90 -6.45 0.78
N MET A 43 8.91 -7.77 0.63
CA MET A 43 10.11 -8.53 0.29
C MET A 43 10.68 -8.12 -1.08
N LEU A 44 9.82 -7.98 -2.09
CA LEU A 44 10.22 -7.55 -3.43
C LEU A 44 10.91 -6.18 -3.40
N PHE A 45 10.32 -5.21 -2.70
CA PHE A 45 10.93 -3.87 -2.56
C PHE A 45 12.20 -3.88 -1.72
N ALA A 46 12.24 -4.67 -0.64
CA ALA A 46 13.43 -4.80 0.20
C ALA A 46 14.62 -5.35 -0.60
N LEU A 47 14.43 -6.42 -1.38
CA LEU A 47 15.46 -7.00 -2.23
C LEU A 47 15.94 -6.00 -3.30
N MET A 48 15.02 -5.26 -3.91
CA MET A 48 15.37 -4.22 -4.88
C MET A 48 16.14 -3.07 -4.24
N LEU A 49 15.81 -2.70 -3.00
CA LEU A 49 16.52 -1.67 -2.25
C LEU A 49 17.94 -2.12 -1.87
N VAL A 50 18.12 -3.39 -1.48
CA VAL A 50 19.45 -3.96 -1.26
C VAL A 50 20.27 -3.92 -2.56
N ALA A 51 19.69 -4.32 -3.69
CA ALA A 51 20.35 -4.22 -4.99
C ALA A 51 20.72 -2.78 -5.38
N TYR A 52 19.86 -1.81 -5.05
CA TYR A 52 20.14 -0.38 -5.23
C TYR A 52 21.36 0.07 -4.42
N VAL A 53 21.45 -0.28 -3.13
CA VAL A 53 22.60 0.05 -2.29
C VAL A 53 23.88 -0.62 -2.80
N MET A 54 23.81 -1.90 -3.19
CA MET A 54 24.95 -2.62 -3.74
C MET A 54 25.44 -2.03 -5.07
N ARG A 55 24.55 -1.51 -5.93
CA ARG A 55 24.97 -0.86 -7.18
C ARG A 55 25.64 0.50 -6.92
N MET A 56 25.25 1.18 -5.85
CA MET A 56 25.79 2.49 -5.46
C MET A 56 27.27 2.43 -5.03
N SER A 57 27.78 1.26 -4.64
CA SER A 57 29.20 1.08 -4.30
C SER A 57 30.13 0.96 -5.51
N LEU A 58 29.58 0.85 -6.73
CA LEU A 58 30.35 0.81 -7.97
C LEU A 58 30.60 2.25 -8.47
N GLY A 59 31.85 2.55 -8.88
CA GLY A 59 32.36 3.91 -9.14
C GLY A 59 31.66 4.75 -10.23
N ASP A 60 30.73 4.17 -10.99
CA ASP A 60 29.98 4.88 -12.04
C ASP A 60 28.74 5.64 -11.50
N TRP A 61 28.52 5.63 -10.18
CA TRP A 61 27.33 6.21 -9.57
C TRP A 61 27.31 7.73 -9.68
N ARG A 62 26.33 8.28 -10.42
CA ARG A 62 26.05 9.73 -10.42
C ARG A 62 24.69 9.99 -9.75
N PRO A 63 24.64 10.79 -8.68
CA PRO A 63 23.38 11.11 -8.02
C PRO A 63 22.45 11.88 -8.95
N LEU A 64 21.15 11.63 -8.83
CA LEU A 64 20.13 12.41 -9.51
C LEU A 64 20.14 13.86 -8.98
N PRO A 65 19.92 14.87 -9.84
CA PRO A 65 19.74 16.23 -9.37
C PRO A 65 18.55 16.32 -8.40
N PRO A 66 18.56 17.23 -7.42
CA PRO A 66 17.48 17.37 -6.46
C PRO A 66 16.18 17.74 -7.18
N VAL A 67 15.20 16.84 -7.13
CA VAL A 67 13.88 17.04 -7.74
C VAL A 67 12.92 17.54 -6.66
N ASN A 68 12.84 18.85 -6.47
CA ASN A 68 11.97 19.46 -5.45
C ASN A 68 10.49 19.07 -5.61
N ALA A 69 10.05 18.74 -6.83
CA ALA A 69 8.70 18.27 -7.11
C ALA A 69 8.34 16.93 -6.42
N LEU A 70 9.32 16.10 -6.10
CA LEU A 70 9.10 14.84 -5.36
C LEU A 70 8.65 15.09 -3.91
N TRP A 71 9.06 16.21 -3.29
CA TRP A 71 8.60 16.61 -1.96
C TRP A 71 7.11 16.99 -1.96
N VAL A 72 6.70 17.79 -2.96
CA VAL A 72 5.29 18.15 -3.14
C VAL A 72 4.44 16.91 -3.38
N ASN A 73 4.91 16.00 -4.25
CA ASN A 73 4.19 14.77 -4.55
C ASN A 73 4.01 13.90 -3.28
N THR A 74 5.07 13.78 -2.48
CA THR A 74 5.03 13.02 -1.22
C THR A 74 4.08 13.66 -0.20
N GLY A 75 4.02 14.99 -0.12
CA GLY A 75 3.04 15.70 0.70
C GLY A 75 1.59 15.41 0.29
N VAL A 76 1.31 15.33 -1.01
CA VAL A 76 -0.01 14.95 -1.54
C VAL A 76 -0.38 13.53 -1.13
N LEU A 77 0.56 12.58 -1.21
CA LEU A 77 0.32 11.19 -0.78
C LEU A 77 0.09 11.09 0.74
N ALA A 78 0.83 11.86 1.54
CA ALA A 78 0.62 11.93 2.98
C ALA A 78 -0.78 12.47 3.32
N ALA A 79 -1.22 13.53 2.64
CA ALA A 79 -2.58 14.05 2.77
C ALA A 79 -3.63 13.00 2.38
N ALA A 80 -3.41 12.25 1.30
CA ALA A 80 -4.30 11.15 0.88
C ALA A 80 -4.48 10.09 1.98
N CYS A 81 -3.41 9.75 2.69
CA CYS A 81 -3.46 8.78 3.80
C CYS A 81 -4.25 9.28 4.99
N ILE A 82 -4.05 10.54 5.39
CA ILE A 82 -4.80 11.17 6.50
C ILE A 82 -6.29 11.18 6.18
N VAL A 83 -6.66 11.58 4.95
CA VAL A 83 -8.05 11.60 4.49
C VAL A 83 -8.63 10.16 4.40
N MET A 84 -7.83 9.18 4.01
CA MET A 84 -8.29 7.78 3.99
C MET A 84 -8.56 7.25 5.42
N GLN A 85 -7.70 7.61 6.38
CA GLN A 85 -7.88 7.24 7.78
C GLN A 85 -9.10 7.93 8.40
N SER A 86 -9.35 9.19 8.06
CA SER A 86 -10.59 9.88 8.46
C SER A 86 -11.80 9.14 7.87
N ALA A 87 -11.76 8.75 6.59
CA ALA A 87 -12.86 8.05 5.94
C ALA A 87 -13.16 6.69 6.61
N ALA A 88 -12.13 5.94 7.01
CA ALA A 88 -12.27 4.67 7.71
C ALA A 88 -12.86 4.84 9.12
N SER A 89 -12.36 5.81 9.90
CA SER A 89 -12.89 6.08 11.25
C SER A 89 -14.36 6.50 11.24
N GLN A 90 -14.76 7.32 10.26
CA GLN A 90 -16.14 7.77 10.09
C GLN A 90 -17.07 6.64 9.66
N ALA A 91 -16.58 5.68 8.86
CA ALA A 91 -17.34 4.48 8.50
C ALA A 91 -17.69 3.64 9.74
N THR A 92 -16.78 3.55 10.71
CA THR A 92 -17.01 2.83 11.98
C THR A 92 -18.02 3.56 12.87
N ARG A 93 -18.07 4.89 12.82
CA ARG A 93 -19.01 5.73 13.57
C ARG A 93 -20.42 5.83 12.95
N GLY A 94 -20.65 5.21 11.79
CA GLY A 94 -21.94 5.26 11.10
C GLY A 94 -22.17 6.49 10.21
N GLU A 95 -21.19 7.40 10.09
CA GLU A 95 -21.28 8.61 9.26
C GLU A 95 -21.00 8.31 7.77
N LEU A 96 -21.86 7.51 7.15
CA LEU A 96 -21.67 7.00 5.79
C LEU A 96 -21.48 8.07 4.71
N ARG A 97 -22.20 9.20 4.82
CA ARG A 97 -22.16 10.27 3.80
C ARG A 97 -20.81 10.98 3.80
N ARG A 98 -20.29 11.26 4.99
CA ARG A 98 -19.00 11.92 5.19
C ARG A 98 -17.84 10.97 4.87
N SER A 99 -17.94 9.72 5.32
CA SER A 99 -17.01 8.64 4.96
C SER A 99 -16.89 8.47 3.44
N ARG A 100 -18.01 8.47 2.69
CA ARG A 100 -17.98 8.39 1.21
C ARG A 100 -17.28 9.58 0.56
N ARG A 101 -17.51 10.80 1.06
CA ARG A 101 -16.88 12.01 0.53
C ARG A 101 -15.37 11.99 0.76
N ASP A 102 -14.95 11.71 1.98
CA ASP A 102 -13.53 11.67 2.33
C ASP A 102 -12.83 10.52 1.61
N TRP A 103 -13.50 9.37 1.47
CA TRP A 103 -12.99 8.28 0.66
C TRP A 103 -12.85 8.64 -0.83
N ALA A 104 -13.78 9.43 -1.37
CA ALA A 104 -13.69 9.95 -2.74
C ALA A 104 -12.49 10.90 -2.90
N LEU A 105 -12.31 11.79 -1.91
CA LEU A 105 -11.20 12.73 -1.86
C LEU A 105 -9.84 12.02 -1.75
N ALA A 106 -9.73 10.98 -0.94
CA ALA A 106 -8.50 10.19 -0.83
C ALA A 106 -8.12 9.53 -2.17
N GLY A 107 -9.11 9.01 -2.90
CA GLY A 107 -8.92 8.51 -4.27
C GLY A 107 -8.42 9.58 -5.24
N ALA A 108 -9.04 10.77 -5.20
CA ALA A 108 -8.62 11.90 -6.04
C ALA A 108 -7.18 12.36 -5.74
N LEU A 109 -6.79 12.41 -4.46
CA LEU A 109 -5.42 12.75 -4.05
C LEU A 109 -4.40 11.69 -4.51
N ALA A 110 -4.75 10.40 -4.48
CA ALA A 110 -3.86 9.37 -5.03
C ALA A 110 -3.72 9.44 -6.56
N LEU A 111 -4.80 9.78 -7.27
CA LEU A 111 -4.72 10.05 -8.71
C LEU A 111 -3.85 11.26 -9.01
N ALA A 112 -3.95 12.32 -8.20
CA ALA A 112 -3.08 13.48 -8.28
C ALA A 112 -1.60 13.10 -8.04
N PHE A 113 -1.33 12.18 -7.10
CA PHE A 113 0.02 11.66 -6.89
C PHE A 113 0.56 10.92 -8.12
N ILE A 114 -0.25 10.07 -8.75
CA ILE A 114 0.13 9.34 -9.97
C ILE A 114 0.42 10.33 -11.11
N ALA A 115 -0.43 11.34 -11.27
CA ALA A 115 -0.20 12.39 -12.27
C ALA A 115 1.08 13.20 -11.99
N GLY A 116 1.33 13.55 -10.72
CA GLY A 116 2.56 14.21 -10.29
C GLY A 116 3.80 13.36 -10.59
N GLN A 117 3.71 12.04 -10.36
CA GLN A 117 4.81 11.12 -10.63
C GLN A 117 5.10 11.00 -12.14
N LEU A 118 4.06 10.93 -12.98
CA LEU A 118 4.18 10.96 -14.44
C LEU A 118 4.82 12.27 -14.93
N TRP A 119 4.47 13.39 -14.31
CA TRP A 119 5.07 14.69 -14.62
C TRP A 119 6.56 14.72 -14.28
N VAL A 120 6.95 14.22 -13.10
CA VAL A 120 8.36 14.09 -12.71
C VAL A 120 9.14 13.20 -13.67
N TRP A 121 8.58 12.05 -14.05
CA TRP A 121 9.20 11.16 -15.03
C TRP A 121 9.41 11.84 -16.39
N ARG A 122 8.42 12.61 -16.85
CA ARG A 122 8.50 13.35 -18.11
C ARG A 122 9.55 14.46 -18.04
N ASP A 123 9.60 15.23 -16.95
CA ASP A 123 10.60 16.28 -16.74
C ASP A 123 12.03 15.69 -16.72
N LEU A 124 12.25 14.58 -16.01
CA LEU A 124 13.54 13.88 -15.99
C LEU A 124 13.94 13.33 -17.37
N ALA A 125 12.99 12.75 -18.10
CA ALA A 125 13.24 12.26 -19.46
C ALA A 125 13.63 13.39 -20.43
N LEU A 126 12.98 14.55 -20.32
CA LEU A 126 13.29 15.74 -21.13
C LEU A 126 14.68 16.31 -20.80
N ARG A 127 15.09 16.25 -19.53
CA ARG A 127 16.44 16.68 -19.07
C ARG A 127 17.54 15.66 -19.39
N ARG A 128 17.28 14.66 -20.25
CA ARG A 128 18.21 13.58 -20.65
C ARG A 128 18.58 12.61 -19.51
N TYR A 129 17.89 12.68 -18.37
CA TYR A 129 18.00 11.68 -17.30
C TYR A 129 17.04 10.52 -17.55
N GLY A 130 17.24 9.82 -18.67
CA GLY A 130 16.44 8.66 -19.06
C GLY A 130 16.87 7.36 -18.39
N VAL A 131 16.05 6.31 -18.55
CA VAL A 131 16.28 4.95 -18.01
C VAL A 131 17.61 4.33 -18.49
N SER A 132 18.09 4.70 -19.68
CA SER A 132 19.33 4.17 -20.28
C SER A 132 20.59 4.99 -20.02
N GLY A 133 20.48 6.13 -19.33
CA GLY A 133 21.63 7.06 -19.18
C GLY A 133 22.57 6.72 -18.03
N ASN A 134 22.06 6.22 -16.91
CA ASN A 134 22.82 5.98 -15.68
C ASN A 134 22.11 4.90 -14.86
N PRO A 135 22.83 3.91 -14.28
CA PRO A 135 22.26 2.94 -13.35
C PRO A 135 21.37 3.56 -12.25
N ALA A 136 21.75 4.71 -11.70
CA ALA A 136 20.95 5.41 -10.68
C ALA A 136 19.56 5.81 -11.20
N ASN A 137 19.48 6.30 -12.45
CA ASN A 137 18.20 6.62 -13.09
C ASN A 137 17.38 5.35 -13.29
N SER A 138 18.00 4.27 -13.79
CA SER A 138 17.29 3.01 -14.04
C SER A 138 16.62 2.47 -12.76
N PHE A 139 17.34 2.45 -11.64
CA PHE A 139 16.78 2.05 -10.35
C PHE A 139 15.70 3.00 -9.85
N PHE A 140 15.86 4.31 -10.03
CA PHE A 140 14.84 5.29 -9.68
C PHE A 140 13.53 5.03 -10.43
N PHE A 141 13.58 4.90 -11.76
CA PHE A 141 12.39 4.62 -12.58
C PHE A 141 11.78 3.26 -12.24
N LEU A 142 12.61 2.25 -11.98
CA LEU A 142 12.13 0.91 -11.64
C LEU A 142 11.45 0.86 -10.27
N LEU A 143 12.06 1.43 -9.22
CA LEU A 143 11.48 1.47 -7.87
C LEU A 143 10.20 2.33 -7.83
N THR A 144 10.25 3.54 -8.39
CA THR A 144 9.07 4.43 -8.42
C THR A 144 7.99 3.91 -9.35
N GLY A 145 8.35 3.26 -10.46
CA GLY A 145 7.42 2.66 -11.41
C GLY A 145 6.69 1.45 -10.84
N LEU A 146 7.42 0.55 -10.18
CA LEU A 146 6.82 -0.57 -9.47
C LEU A 146 5.90 -0.07 -8.35
N HIS A 147 6.29 1.00 -7.64
CA HIS A 147 5.44 1.59 -6.61
C HIS A 147 4.14 2.17 -7.20
N ALA A 148 4.25 2.93 -8.29
CA ALA A 148 3.10 3.48 -9.00
C ALA A 148 2.15 2.36 -9.51
N LEU A 149 2.69 1.24 -9.97
CA LEU A 149 1.89 0.08 -10.37
C LEU A 149 1.08 -0.50 -9.21
N HIS A 150 1.69 -0.65 -8.03
CA HIS A 150 0.99 -1.13 -6.84
C HIS A 150 -0.06 -0.13 -6.34
N LEU A 151 0.22 1.17 -6.47
CA LEU A 151 -0.74 2.23 -6.16
C LEU A 151 -1.93 2.20 -7.13
N LEU A 152 -1.69 1.99 -8.43
CA LEU A 152 -2.74 1.76 -9.42
C LEU A 152 -3.62 0.56 -9.06
N GLY A 153 -3.02 -0.55 -8.61
CA GLY A 153 -3.76 -1.69 -8.07
C GLY A 153 -4.65 -1.30 -6.87
N GLY A 154 -4.15 -0.43 -5.98
CA GLY A 154 -4.91 0.14 -4.87
C GLY A 154 -6.07 1.05 -5.32
N VAL A 155 -5.87 1.83 -6.38
CA VAL A 155 -6.91 2.68 -7.00
C VAL A 155 -7.99 1.83 -7.67
N VAL A 156 -7.63 0.72 -8.32
CA VAL A 156 -8.61 -0.23 -8.87
C VAL A 156 -9.45 -0.84 -7.73
N ALA A 157 -8.81 -1.29 -6.65
CA ALA A 157 -9.51 -1.79 -5.48
C ALA A 157 -10.45 -0.74 -4.86
N TRP A 158 -10.03 0.53 -4.84
CA TRP A 158 -10.85 1.67 -4.46
C TRP A 158 -12.06 1.84 -5.42
N ALA A 159 -11.86 1.89 -6.73
CA ALA A 159 -12.95 2.08 -7.70
C ALA A 159 -14.02 0.98 -7.60
N LEU A 160 -13.61 -0.26 -7.32
CA LEU A 160 -14.52 -1.40 -7.15
C LEU A 160 -15.43 -1.33 -5.91
N LEU A 161 -15.17 -0.40 -4.98
CA LEU A 161 -15.98 -0.19 -3.77
C LEU A 161 -17.10 0.85 -3.97
N ILE A 162 -17.05 1.65 -5.04
CA ILE A 162 -18.01 2.74 -5.33
C ILE A 162 -19.46 2.22 -5.54
N PRO A 163 -19.73 1.22 -6.41
CA PRO A 163 -21.10 0.97 -6.87
C PRO A 163 -21.89 -0.04 -6.02
N ARG A 164 -21.27 -0.74 -5.07
CA ARG A 164 -21.91 -1.93 -4.49
C ARG A 164 -22.90 -1.55 -3.37
N ARG A 165 -24.17 -1.98 -3.52
CA ARG A 165 -25.18 -2.06 -2.44
C ARG A 165 -24.76 -3.14 -1.44
N VAL A 166 -23.78 -2.83 -0.60
CA VAL A 166 -23.30 -3.69 0.48
C VAL A 166 -23.85 -3.22 1.81
N THR A 167 -24.04 -4.17 2.74
CA THR A 167 -24.39 -3.86 4.12
C THR A 167 -23.35 -2.96 4.78
N HIS A 168 -23.76 -2.20 5.79
CA HIS A 168 -22.87 -1.30 6.53
C HIS A 168 -21.60 -2.00 7.03
N ALA A 169 -21.76 -3.17 7.65
CA ALA A 169 -20.67 -3.99 8.18
C ALA A 169 -19.71 -4.48 7.07
N ALA A 170 -20.24 -4.88 5.91
CA ALA A 170 -19.41 -5.31 4.78
C ALA A 170 -18.64 -4.15 4.15
N ARG A 171 -19.24 -2.95 4.09
CA ARG A 171 -18.58 -1.73 3.62
C ARG A 171 -17.45 -1.33 4.57
N ALA A 172 -17.72 -1.20 5.86
CA ALA A 172 -16.72 -0.85 6.87
C ALA A 172 -15.53 -1.80 6.84
N ARG A 173 -15.77 -3.12 6.72
CA ARG A 173 -14.70 -4.12 6.59
C ARG A 173 -13.83 -3.87 5.36
N ARG A 174 -14.45 -3.66 4.19
CA ARG A 174 -13.68 -3.45 2.96
C ARG A 174 -12.90 -2.15 3.00
N LEU A 175 -13.47 -1.06 3.53
CA LEU A 175 -12.76 0.19 3.74
C LEU A 175 -11.56 0.00 4.67
N SER A 176 -11.71 -0.75 5.76
CA SER A 176 -10.59 -1.05 6.67
C SER A 176 -9.46 -1.81 5.98
N LEU A 177 -9.77 -2.83 5.18
CA LEU A 177 -8.76 -3.59 4.43
C LEU A 177 -8.06 -2.71 3.39
N THR A 178 -8.81 -1.89 2.65
CA THR A 178 -8.25 -0.95 1.66
C THR A 178 -7.39 0.11 2.33
N ALA A 179 -7.84 0.66 3.47
CA ALA A 179 -7.06 1.62 4.24
C ALA A 179 -5.74 1.00 4.72
N GLN A 180 -5.75 -0.23 5.22
CA GLN A 180 -4.53 -0.91 5.66
C GLN A 180 -3.53 -1.11 4.50
N TYR A 181 -4.00 -1.52 3.33
CA TYR A 181 -3.16 -1.64 2.13
C TYR A 181 -2.54 -0.29 1.71
N TRP A 182 -3.34 0.78 1.74
CA TRP A 182 -2.87 2.13 1.39
C TRP A 182 -1.83 2.67 2.38
N HIS A 183 -2.02 2.48 3.68
CA HIS A 183 -1.03 2.88 4.68
C HIS A 183 0.29 2.13 4.50
N PHE A 184 0.24 0.84 4.16
CA PHE A 184 1.44 0.09 3.83
C PHE A 184 2.17 0.64 2.61
N LEU A 185 1.45 0.95 1.52
CA LEU A 185 2.07 1.59 0.37
C LEU A 185 2.68 2.95 0.72
N PHE A 186 2.04 3.73 1.58
CA PHE A 186 2.61 5.00 2.04
C PHE A 186 3.89 4.83 2.85
N VAL A 187 3.90 3.91 3.82
CA VAL A 187 5.12 3.60 4.59
C VAL A 187 6.24 3.14 3.65
N LEU A 188 5.90 2.28 2.69
CA LEU A 188 6.84 1.83 1.66
C LEU A 188 7.37 3.00 0.83
N TRP A 189 6.51 3.93 0.41
CA TRP A 189 6.92 5.14 -0.30
C TRP A 189 7.86 6.01 0.53
N VAL A 190 7.58 6.21 1.81
CA VAL A 190 8.45 6.99 2.71
C VAL A 190 9.84 6.36 2.81
N VAL A 191 9.92 5.03 2.91
CA VAL A 191 11.21 4.32 2.91
C VAL A 191 11.96 4.51 1.58
N LEU A 192 11.26 4.38 0.44
CA LEU A 192 11.86 4.61 -0.88
C LEU A 192 12.33 6.04 -1.07
N PHE A 193 11.49 7.00 -0.69
CA PHE A 193 11.78 8.43 -0.76
C PHE A 193 13.01 8.76 0.10
N ALA A 194 13.07 8.25 1.33
CA ALA A 194 14.22 8.41 2.20
C ALA A 194 15.49 7.79 1.58
N ALA A 195 15.40 6.61 0.96
CA ALA A 195 16.53 5.97 0.30
C ALA A 195 16.99 6.69 -0.99
N ILE A 196 16.08 7.36 -1.71
CA ILE A 196 16.44 8.10 -2.93
C ILE A 196 17.02 9.46 -2.58
N VAL A 197 16.48 10.14 -1.56
CA VAL A 197 16.86 11.52 -1.19
C VAL A 197 18.03 11.56 -0.22
N ASN A 198 18.04 10.71 0.81
CA ASN A 198 19.05 10.77 1.88
C ASN A 198 20.20 9.77 1.71
N LEU A 199 20.08 8.75 0.85
CA LEU A 199 21.17 7.78 0.71
C LEU A 199 22.27 8.33 -0.21
N THR A 200 23.32 8.85 0.42
CA THR A 200 24.58 9.22 -0.24
C THR A 200 25.55 8.03 -0.28
N PRO A 201 26.48 7.98 -1.26
CA PRO A 201 27.46 6.90 -1.38
C PRO A 201 28.30 6.72 -0.11
N GLU A 202 28.53 7.78 0.67
CA GLU A 202 29.21 7.70 1.97
C GLU A 202 28.45 6.87 3.00
N ILE A 203 27.12 6.99 3.06
CA ILE A 203 26.28 6.20 3.96
C ILE A 203 26.23 4.74 3.51
N ALA A 204 26.16 4.52 2.19
CA ALA A 204 26.22 3.16 1.62
C ALA A 204 27.56 2.48 1.97
N GLN A 205 28.70 3.19 1.87
CA GLN A 205 30.01 2.66 2.24
C GLN A 205 30.15 2.37 3.74
N ARG A 206 29.55 3.20 4.61
CA ARG A 206 29.48 2.95 6.06
C ARG A 206 28.64 1.72 6.40
N LEU A 207 27.52 1.50 5.71
CA LEU A 207 26.66 0.34 5.88
C LEU A 207 27.27 -0.95 5.31
N CYS A 208 28.00 -0.85 4.19
CA CYS A 208 28.69 -1.98 3.57
C CYS A 208 30.05 -2.29 4.21
N GLY A 209 30.50 -1.52 5.21
CA GLY A 209 31.76 -1.74 5.91
C GLY A 209 33.01 -1.47 5.06
N THR A 210 32.86 -0.82 3.90
CA THR A 210 33.96 -0.48 2.98
C THR A 210 34.42 0.97 3.14
N GLY A 211 34.24 1.55 4.33
CA GLY A 211 34.78 2.86 4.66
C GLY A 211 36.30 2.85 4.56
N VAL A 212 36.82 3.39 3.46
CA VAL A 212 38.23 3.73 3.33
C VAL A 212 38.53 4.75 4.42
N ALA A 213 39.32 4.33 5.41
CA ALA A 213 39.96 5.24 6.36
C ALA A 213 40.86 6.21 5.57
N PRO A 214 40.98 7.48 6.01
CA PRO A 214 41.69 8.52 5.27
C PRO A 214 43.16 8.17 4.97
#